data_AF-A0A2Z3XF09-F1
#
_entry.id   AF-A0A2Z3XF09-F1
#
_cell.length_a   1.000
_cell.length_b   1.000
_cell.length_c   1.000
_cell.angle_alpha   90.00
_cell.angle_beta   90.00
_cell.angle_gamma   90.00
#
_symmetry.space_group_name_H-M   'P 1'
#
loop_
_entity.id
_entity.type
_entity.pdbx_description
1 polymer ?
#
loop_
_entity_poly.entity_id
_entity_poly.type
_entity_poly.pdbx_seq_one_letter_code
_entity_poly.pdbx_strand_id
1 'polypeptide(L)' 'MNKKPRYAVMIEGNKTIYRGNSRFVAWTLWLINRHRKAVAYDCGIWVVEPGYWIRVARTEKSASTPDLIKV' A
#
# COMPACT_ATOMS: atom_id res chain seq x y z
N MET A 1 -8.89 -8.67 -18.13
CA MET A 1 -8.63 -9.28 -16.79
C MET A 1 -9.35 -8.46 -15.72
N ASN A 2 -10.45 -8.96 -15.16
CA ASN A 2 -11.19 -8.26 -14.11
C ASN A 2 -10.50 -8.54 -12.75
N LYS A 3 -9.37 -7.87 -12.49
CA LYS A 3 -8.65 -8.02 -11.21
C LYS A 3 -9.51 -7.40 -10.10
N LYS A 4 -9.96 -8.24 -9.16
CA LYS A 4 -10.70 -7.78 -7.98
C LYS A 4 -9.91 -6.64 -7.30
N PRO A 5 -10.56 -5.52 -6.95
CA PRO A 5 -9.89 -4.39 -6.32
C PRO A 5 -9.36 -4.78 -4.95
N ARG A 6 -8.05 -4.56 -4.76
CA ARG A 6 -7.29 -4.96 -3.57
C ARG A 6 -7.39 -3.95 -2.43
N TYR A 7 -7.30 -2.66 -2.73
CA TYR A 7 -7.34 -1.60 -1.74
C TYR A 7 -8.71 -0.95 -1.72
N ALA A 8 -9.21 -0.67 -0.52
CA ALA A 8 -10.38 0.15 -0.33
C ALA A 8 -10.17 1.16 0.79
N VAL A 9 -10.83 2.31 0.66
CA VAL A 9 -10.87 3.33 1.71
C VAL A 9 -12.34 3.66 1.95
N MET A 10 -12.73 3.66 3.21
CA MET A 10 -14.08 3.98 3.67
C MET A 10 -14.01 5.10 4.70
N ILE A 11 -15.05 5.91 4.82
CA ILE A 11 -15.23 6.88 5.91
C ILE A 11 -16.41 6.46 6.78
N GLU A 12 -16.55 7.12 7.93
CA GLU A 12 -17.68 6.97 8.85
C GLU A 12 -19.02 7.05 8.07
N GLY A 13 -19.94 6.15 8.37
CA GLY A 13 -21.20 5.99 7.64
C GLY A 13 -21.13 5.04 6.43
N ASN A 14 -20.17 4.11 6.39
CA ASN A 14 -20.02 3.07 5.36
C ASN A 14 -19.85 3.57 3.92
N LYS A 15 -19.48 4.84 3.73
CA LYS A 15 -19.25 5.39 2.39
C LYS A 15 -17.87 4.98 1.89
N THR A 16 -17.84 4.20 0.81
CA THR A 16 -16.59 3.86 0.11
C THR A 16 -16.14 5.05 -0.73
N ILE A 17 -14.98 5.62 -0.41
CA ILE A 17 -14.36 6.71 -1.18
C ILE A 17 -13.38 6.19 -2.22
N TYR A 18 -12.80 5.01 -2.00
CA TYR A 18 -11.90 4.39 -2.95
C TYR A 18 -12.06 2.88 -2.97
N ARG A 19 -12.01 2.29 -4.16
CA ARG A 19 -11.90 0.84 -4.35
C ARG A 19 -11.11 0.59 -5.63
N GLY A 20 -9.90 0.04 -5.50
CA GLY A 20 -8.99 -0.11 -6.63
C GLY A 20 -7.68 -0.82 -6.29
N ASN A 21 -6.73 -0.80 -7.21
CA ASN A 21 -5.45 -1.50 -7.08
C ASN A 21 -4.25 -0.57 -6.88
N SER A 22 -4.46 0.75 -6.79
CA SER A 22 -3.38 1.70 -6.58
C SER A 22 -3.14 1.96 -5.09
N ARG A 23 -1.98 1.51 -4.60
CA ARG A 23 -1.47 1.77 -3.24
C ARG A 23 -1.40 3.26 -2.93
N PHE A 24 -0.82 4.03 -3.86
CA PHE A 24 -0.60 5.46 -3.69
C PHE A 24 -1.92 6.23 -3.60
N VAL A 25 -2.88 5.93 -4.48
CA VAL A 25 -4.19 6.60 -4.45
C VAL A 25 -4.96 6.24 -3.18
N ALA A 26 -4.97 4.96 -2.79
CA ALA A 26 -5.62 4.52 -1.56
C ALA A 26 -4.99 5.21 -0.32
N TRP A 27 -3.65 5.28 -0.26
CA TRP A 27 -2.94 5.94 0.83
C TRP A 27 -3.26 7.45 0.89
N THR A 28 -3.20 8.15 -0.24
CA THR A 28 -3.48 9.58 -0.31
C THR A 28 -4.93 9.89 0.09
N LEU A 29 -5.89 9.11 -0.38
CA LEU A 29 -7.31 9.29 -0.01
C LEU A 29 -7.56 9.00 1.47
N TRP A 30 -6.90 8.00 2.04
CA TRP A 30 -6.93 7.78 3.49
C TRP A 30 -6.33 8.97 4.26
N LEU A 31 -5.17 9.47 3.83
CA LEU A 31 -4.46 10.57 4.50
C LEU A 31 -5.30 11.85 4.52
N ILE A 32 -5.87 12.25 3.38
CA ILE A 32 -6.71 13.45 3.26
C ILE A 32 -7.98 13.29 4.11
N ASN A 33 -8.55 12.08 4.20
CA ASN A 33 -9.77 11.82 4.96
C ASN A 33 -9.51 11.34 6.40
N ARG A 34 -8.27 11.39 6.90
CA ARG A 34 -7.91 10.90 8.24
C ARG A 34 -8.72 11.59 9.34
N HIS A 35 -9.02 12.88 9.17
CA HIS A 35 -9.85 13.68 10.08
C HIS A 35 -11.33 13.23 10.11
N ARG A 36 -11.81 12.51 9.09
CA ARG A 36 -13.17 11.97 8.98
C ARG A 36 -13.25 10.49 9.39
N LYS A 37 -12.30 10.03 10.22
CA LYS A 37 -12.16 8.64 10.65
C LYS A 37 -12.08 7.66 9.47
N ALA A 38 -11.29 8.01 8.44
CA ALA A 38 -11.08 7.13 7.31
C ALA A 38 -10.43 5.81 7.74
N VAL A 39 -10.96 4.72 7.17
CA VAL A 39 -10.55 3.34 7.38
C VAL A 39 -9.97 2.80 6.08
N ALA A 40 -8.80 2.19 6.17
CA ALA A 40 -8.11 1.54 5.05
C ALA A 40 -8.33 0.02 5.07
N TYR A 41 -8.42 -0.59 3.89
CA TYR A 41 -8.48 -2.04 3.70
C TYR A 41 -7.46 -2.49 2.65
N ASP A 42 -6.77 -3.61 2.92
CA ASP A 42 -5.95 -4.35 1.94
C ASP A 42 -6.48 -5.79 1.85
N CYS A 43 -6.90 -6.21 0.66
CA CYS A 43 -7.55 -7.50 0.40
C CYS A 43 -8.78 -7.76 1.28
N GLY A 44 -9.47 -6.71 1.74
CA GLY A 44 -10.62 -6.82 2.65
C GLY A 44 -10.25 -6.93 4.14
N ILE A 45 -8.96 -6.87 4.48
CA ILE A 45 -8.48 -6.85 5.86
C ILE A 45 -8.33 -5.40 6.32
N TRP A 46 -8.78 -5.11 7.54
CA TRP A 46 -8.66 -3.79 8.14
C TRP A 46 -7.20 -3.42 8.38
N VAL A 47 -6.81 -2.24 7.91
CA VAL A 47 -5.45 -1.72 8.04
C VAL A 47 -5.46 -0.51 8.97
N VAL A 48 -4.79 -0.66 10.13
CA VAL A 48 -4.65 0.41 11.13
C VAL A 48 -3.73 1.53 10.61
N GLU A 49 -2.60 1.15 10.01
CA GLU A 49 -1.61 2.10 9.50
C GLU A 49 -1.23 1.79 8.04
N PRO A 50 -1.83 2.47 7.05
CA PRO A 50 -1.54 2.23 5.64
C PRO A 50 -0.19 2.80 5.18
N GLY A 51 0.65 3.31 6.09
CA GLY A 51 1.98 3.85 5.77
C GLY A 51 2.89 2.85 5.04
N TYR A 52 2.70 1.54 5.23
CA TYR A 52 3.45 0.53 4.48
C TYR A 52 3.10 0.46 2.99
N TRP A 53 1.97 1.04 2.56
CA TRP A 53 1.60 1.10 1.13
C TRP A 53 2.55 1.98 0.31
N ILE A 54 3.18 2.96 0.95
CA ILE A 54 4.15 3.87 0.33
C ILE A 54 5.60 3.55 0.71
N ARG A 55 5.82 2.54 1.55
CA ARG A 55 7.18 2.08 1.87
C ARG A 55 7.79 1.47 0.62
N VAL A 56 8.74 2.18 0.03
CA VAL A 56 9.70 1.59 -0.89
C VAL A 56 10.61 0.71 -0.03
N ALA A 57 10.52 -0.60 -0.18
CA ALA A 57 11.54 -1.48 0.37
C ALA A 57 12.87 -0.99 -0.23
N ARG A 58 13.77 -0.46 0.61
CA ARG A 58 15.17 -0.38 0.21
C ARG A 58 15.60 -1.84 0.04
N THR A 59 15.55 -2.35 -1.18
CA THR A 59 16.43 -3.44 -1.55
C THR A 59 17.82 -2.89 -1.32
N GLU A 60 18.40 -3.23 -0.17
CA GLU A 60 19.85 -3.29 -0.06
C GLU A 60 20.27 -4.15 -1.25
N LYS A 61 20.82 -3.50 -2.28
CA LYS A 61 21.55 -4.18 -3.33
C LYS A 61 22.62 -4.94 -2.56
N SER A 62 22.42 -6.25 -2.37
CA SER A 62 23.51 -7.15 -2.04
C SER A 62 24.55 -6.89 -3.13
N ALA A 63 25.61 -6.19 -2.77
CA ALA A 63 26.76 -5.99 -3.62
C ALA A 63 27.34 -7.38 -3.86
N SER A 64 26.95 -8.01 -4.97
CA SER A 64 27.69 -9.12 -5.54
C SER A 64 28.99 -8.52 -6.08
N THR A 65 30.00 -8.38 -5.22
CA THR A 65 31.37 -8.11 -5.64
C THR A 65 31.86 -9.34 -6.41
N PRO A 66 32.42 -9.19 -7.63
CA PRO A 66 32.97 -10.30 -8.38
C PRO A 66 34.42 -10.50 -7.96
N ASP A 67 34.77 -11.63 -7.37
CA ASP A 67 36.17 -12.05 -7.28
C ASP A 67 36.38 -13.35 -8.05
N LEU A 68 36.84 -13.14 -9.29
CA LEU A 68 37.75 -14.02 -9.98
C LEU A 68 38.85 -14.48 -9.01
N ILE A 69 38.87 -15.75 -8.65
CA ILE A 69 40.12 -16.42 -8.28
C ILE A 69 40.31 -17.58 -9.25
N LYS A 70 41.27 -17.35 -10.16
CA LYS A 70 41.92 -18.39 -10.95
C LYS A 70 42.63 -19.36 -9.99
N VAL A 71 42.43 -20.66 -10.18
CA VAL A 71 43.41 -21.71 -9.87
C VAL A 71 43.49 -22.63 -11.08
#